data_AF-A0A316UQ14-F1
#
_entry.id   AF-A0A316UQ14-F1
#
_cell.length_a   1.000
_cell.length_b   1.000
_cell.length_c   1.000
_cell.angle_alpha   90.00
_cell.angle_beta   90.00
_cell.angle_gamma   90.00
#
_symmetry.space_group_name_H-M   'P 1'
#
loop_
_entity.id
_entity.type
_entity.pdbx_description
1 polymer ?
#
loop_
_entity_poly.entity_id
_entity_poly.type
_entity_poly.pdbx_seq_one_letter_code
_entity_poly.pdbx_strand_id
1 'polypeptide(L)'
;MDPTSDIEAWLQVLEAVQDQSRERQMQRRRWANKLDALQSNLATLRATQPRSSWRSPNAHSQHLAAYGQRTLELAKQIAKLEAAISRTETDVRECKAELERLDRGDDAAGVDDGEGEDDEEGEAWGEKALGRHTLALTMFRQLGFQPLLSSSSSSSSAPDAISTLFARSDAKGKVTPFKVGEKGGAAGSRGWAEMSDAERATMVNAMWDAVE
;
A
#
# COMPACT_ATOMS: atom_id res chain seq x y z
N MET A 1 -25.30 93.21 -34.22
CA MET A 1 -24.42 92.09 -33.87
C MET A 1 -23.04 92.68 -33.70
N ASP A 2 -22.48 92.59 -32.49
CA ASP A 2 -21.17 93.15 -32.19
C ASP A 2 -20.10 92.10 -32.57
N PRO A 3 -19.27 92.35 -33.58
CA PRO A 3 -18.35 91.34 -34.12
C PRO A 3 -17.31 90.85 -33.11
N THR A 4 -16.97 91.64 -32.11
CA THR A 4 -16.05 91.28 -31.02
C THR A 4 -16.65 90.23 -30.08
N SER A 5 -17.92 90.41 -29.69
CA SER A 5 -18.66 89.45 -28.85
C SER A 5 -18.78 88.08 -29.54
N ASP A 6 -18.97 88.06 -30.86
CA ASP A 6 -19.04 86.81 -31.61
C ASP A 6 -17.66 86.11 -31.65
N ILE A 7 -16.57 86.86 -31.83
CA ILE A 7 -15.20 86.32 -31.81
C ILE A 7 -14.88 85.71 -30.43
N GLU A 8 -15.25 86.39 -29.34
CA GLU A 8 -15.06 85.87 -27.98
C GLU A 8 -15.85 84.58 -27.74
N ALA A 9 -17.09 84.51 -28.23
CA ALA A 9 -17.90 83.29 -28.16
C ALA A 9 -17.26 82.12 -28.93
N TRP A 10 -16.70 82.37 -30.12
CA TRP A 10 -15.99 81.34 -30.89
C TRP A 10 -14.71 80.87 -30.21
N LEU A 11 -13.96 81.77 -29.56
CA LEU A 11 -12.77 81.41 -28.78
C LEU A 11 -13.13 80.53 -27.58
N GLN A 12 -14.21 80.85 -26.87
CA GLN A 12 -14.71 80.01 -25.77
C GLN A 12 -15.15 78.62 -26.26
N VAL A 13 -15.85 78.54 -27.38
CA VAL A 13 -16.22 77.25 -27.99
C VAL A 13 -14.98 76.45 -28.39
N LEU A 14 -13.97 77.10 -28.95
CA LEU A 14 -12.71 76.44 -29.31
C LEU A 14 -11.99 75.87 -28.08
N GLU A 15 -11.91 76.63 -26.99
CA GLU A 15 -11.32 76.18 -25.73
C GLU A 15 -12.10 74.99 -25.15
N ALA A 16 -13.43 75.08 -25.10
CA ALA A 16 -14.28 73.98 -24.65
C ALA A 16 -14.10 72.70 -25.50
N VAL A 17 -13.95 72.83 -26.82
CA VAL A 17 -13.68 71.70 -27.72
C VAL A 17 -12.29 71.09 -27.46
N GLN A 18 -11.27 71.92 -27.21
CA GLN A 18 -9.92 71.46 -26.88
C GLN A 18 -9.92 70.70 -25.54
N ASP A 19 -10.60 71.23 -24.53
CA ASP A 19 -10.69 70.59 -23.22
C ASP A 19 -11.48 69.28 -23.28
N GLN A 20 -12.58 69.24 -24.04
CA GLN A 20 -13.31 68.00 -24.27
C GLN A 20 -12.47 66.97 -25.04
N SER A 21 -11.57 67.40 -25.92
CA SER A 21 -10.62 66.51 -26.61
C SER A 21 -9.58 65.93 -25.63
N ARG A 22 -9.02 66.78 -24.76
CA ARG A 22 -8.06 66.37 -23.71
C ARG A 22 -8.71 65.39 -22.73
N GLU A 23 -9.91 65.67 -22.26
CA GLU A 23 -10.64 64.79 -21.34
C GLU A 23 -10.94 63.43 -21.98
N ARG A 24 -11.42 63.42 -23.23
CA ARG A 24 -11.63 62.16 -23.98
C ARG A 24 -10.33 61.37 -24.14
N GLN A 25 -9.20 62.05 -24.37
CA GLN A 25 -7.90 61.40 -24.46
C GLN A 25 -7.46 60.78 -23.12
N MET A 26 -7.65 61.48 -22.01
CA MET A 26 -7.37 60.95 -20.67
C MET A 26 -8.25 59.74 -20.34
N GLN A 27 -9.54 59.81 -20.67
CA GLN A 27 -10.46 58.68 -20.48
C GLN A 27 -10.05 57.48 -21.33
N ARG A 28 -9.69 57.66 -22.60
CA ARG A 28 -9.18 56.58 -23.45
C ARG A 28 -7.94 55.93 -22.86
N ARG A 29 -6.99 56.70 -22.33
CA ARG A 29 -5.81 56.17 -21.64
C ARG A 29 -6.17 55.37 -20.39
N ARG A 30 -7.10 55.88 -19.57
CA ARG A 30 -7.60 55.15 -18.39
C ARG A 30 -8.24 53.81 -18.77
N TRP A 31 -9.05 53.79 -19.82
CA TRP A 31 -9.69 52.58 -20.32
C TRP A 31 -8.69 51.60 -20.93
N ALA A 32 -7.70 52.07 -21.68
CA ALA A 32 -6.62 51.25 -22.21
C ALA A 32 -5.84 50.57 -21.08
N ASN A 33 -5.45 51.32 -20.04
CA ASN A 33 -4.73 50.75 -18.89
C ASN A 33 -5.57 49.68 -18.15
N LYS A 34 -6.89 49.89 -18.02
CA LYS A 34 -7.79 48.88 -17.43
C LYS A 34 -7.88 47.62 -18.30
N LEU A 35 -7.97 47.80 -19.62
CA LEU A 35 -8.00 46.69 -20.56
C LEU A 35 -6.71 45.87 -20.48
N ASP A 36 -5.55 46.52 -20.48
CA ASP A 36 -4.25 45.87 -20.36
C ASP A 36 -4.11 45.10 -19.04
N ALA A 37 -4.57 45.69 -17.92
CA ALA A 37 -4.58 45.02 -16.62
C ALA A 37 -5.52 43.80 -16.60
N LEU A 38 -6.68 43.87 -17.26
CA LEU A 38 -7.59 42.72 -17.36
C LEU A 38 -7.01 41.64 -18.27
N GLN A 39 -6.35 42.01 -19.37
CA GLN A 39 -5.69 41.08 -20.27
C GLN A 39 -4.52 40.37 -19.59
N SER A 40 -3.71 41.08 -18.82
CA SER A 40 -2.61 40.48 -18.06
C SER A 40 -3.15 39.54 -16.98
N ASN A 41 -4.17 39.95 -16.22
CA ASN A 41 -4.82 39.08 -15.24
C ASN A 41 -5.41 37.82 -15.88
N LEU A 42 -6.02 37.94 -17.06
CA LEU A 42 -6.58 36.81 -17.79
C LEU A 42 -5.47 35.88 -18.30
N ALA A 43 -4.37 36.43 -18.82
CA ALA A 43 -3.19 35.67 -19.21
C ALA A 43 -2.59 34.91 -18.02
N THR A 44 -2.45 35.56 -16.86
CA THR A 44 -2.02 34.92 -15.62
C THR A 44 -2.99 33.82 -15.22
N LEU A 45 -4.31 34.07 -15.25
CA LEU A 45 -5.31 33.05 -14.90
C LEU A 45 -5.26 31.84 -15.83
N ARG A 46 -5.03 32.06 -17.14
CA ARG A 46 -4.82 30.97 -18.11
C ARG A 46 -3.54 30.19 -17.88
N ALA A 47 -2.49 30.84 -17.36
CA ALA A 47 -1.21 30.22 -17.08
C ALA A 47 -1.19 29.49 -15.72
N THR A 48 -1.85 30.04 -14.70
CA THR A 48 -1.88 29.50 -13.33
C THR A 48 -2.99 28.50 -13.12
N GLN A 49 -4.04 28.51 -13.95
CA GLN A 49 -5.05 27.47 -13.94
C GLN A 49 -4.58 26.34 -14.85
N PRO A 50 -4.05 25.20 -14.33
CA PRO A 50 -3.99 24.00 -15.13
C PRO A 50 -5.42 23.76 -15.58
N ARG A 51 -5.65 23.75 -16.90
CA ARG A 51 -6.96 23.43 -17.48
C ARG A 51 -7.43 22.14 -16.84
N SER A 52 -8.32 22.24 -15.84
CA SER A 52 -8.83 21.07 -15.13
C SER A 52 -9.48 20.21 -16.19
N SER A 53 -8.96 18.99 -16.38
CA SER A 53 -9.41 18.03 -17.39
C SER A 53 -10.92 17.75 -17.32
N TRP A 54 -11.57 18.12 -16.21
CA TRP A 54 -12.99 17.92 -15.93
C TRP A 54 -13.97 18.82 -16.68
N ARG A 55 -13.53 19.83 -17.44
CA ARG A 55 -14.46 20.71 -18.18
C ARG A 55 -14.84 20.22 -19.58
N SER A 56 -14.25 19.14 -20.08
CA SER A 56 -14.78 18.47 -21.27
C SER A 56 -15.85 17.46 -20.84
N PRO A 57 -17.10 17.55 -21.33
CA PRO A 57 -18.13 16.55 -21.04
C PRO A 57 -17.68 15.12 -21.33
N ASN A 58 -16.84 14.94 -22.36
CA ASN A 58 -16.27 13.64 -22.74
C ASN A 58 -15.22 13.14 -21.73
N ALA A 59 -14.40 14.04 -21.17
CA ALA A 59 -13.45 13.67 -20.12
C ALA A 59 -14.17 13.34 -18.81
N HIS A 60 -15.26 14.06 -18.50
CA HIS A 60 -16.09 13.77 -17.34
C HIS A 60 -16.78 12.40 -17.45
N SER A 61 -17.34 12.05 -18.61
CA SER A 61 -17.96 10.73 -18.83
C SER A 61 -16.93 9.60 -18.76
N GLN A 62 -15.72 9.80 -19.27
CA GLN A 62 -14.64 8.81 -19.16
C GLN A 62 -14.21 8.60 -17.69
N HIS A 63 -14.09 9.68 -16.92
CA HIS A 63 -13.80 9.57 -15.49
C HIS A 63 -14.93 8.85 -14.75
N LEU A 64 -16.18 9.17 -15.01
CA LEU A 64 -17.33 8.48 -14.39
C LEU A 64 -17.36 6.98 -14.73
N ALA A 65 -17.08 6.61 -15.97
CA ALA A 65 -16.99 5.21 -16.37
C ALA A 65 -15.85 4.48 -15.63
N ALA A 66 -14.67 5.10 -15.52
CA ALA A 66 -13.54 4.54 -14.78
C ALA A 66 -13.86 4.39 -13.27
N TYR A 67 -14.53 5.37 -12.67
CA TYR A 67 -15.01 5.28 -11.30
C TYR A 67 -16.02 4.15 -11.12
N GLY A 68 -16.99 4.03 -12.03
CA GLY A 68 -17.99 2.95 -12.01
C GLY A 68 -17.39 1.56 -12.16
N GLN A 69 -16.35 1.41 -12.98
CA GLN A 69 -15.65 0.14 -13.12
C GLN A 69 -14.85 -0.20 -11.86
N ARG A 70 -14.18 0.79 -11.26
CA ARG A 70 -13.44 0.60 -10.00
C ARG A 70 -14.37 0.22 -8.84
N THR A 71 -15.55 0.83 -8.73
CA THR A 71 -16.51 0.47 -7.68
C THR A 71 -17.05 -0.95 -7.86
N LEU A 72 -17.27 -1.39 -9.10
CA LEU A 72 -17.68 -2.76 -9.39
C LEU A 72 -16.57 -3.77 -9.06
N GLU A 73 -15.31 -3.46 -9.37
CA GLU A 73 -14.15 -4.27 -9.01
C GLU A 73 -14.03 -4.42 -7.48
N LEU A 74 -14.15 -3.31 -6.75
CA LEU A 74 -14.12 -3.30 -5.29
C LEU A 74 -15.29 -4.10 -4.69
N ALA A 75 -16.50 -3.97 -5.24
CA ALA A 75 -17.66 -4.76 -4.79
C ALA A 75 -17.43 -6.28 -4.98
N LYS A 76 -16.84 -6.69 -6.10
CA LYS A 76 -16.44 -8.10 -6.31
C LYS A 76 -15.39 -8.55 -5.31
N GLN A 77 -14.41 -7.70 -5.02
CA GLN A 77 -13.36 -8.03 -4.05
C GLN A 77 -13.93 -8.18 -2.63
N ILE A 78 -14.84 -7.28 -2.23
CA ILE A 78 -15.56 -7.37 -0.96
C ILE A 78 -16.34 -8.69 -0.89
N ALA A 79 -17.15 -9.01 -1.91
CA ALA A 79 -17.91 -10.26 -1.92
C ALA A 79 -17.01 -11.52 -1.83
N LYS A 80 -15.84 -11.49 -2.48
CA LYS A 80 -14.85 -12.57 -2.38
C LYS A 80 -14.27 -12.70 -0.98
N LEU A 81 -13.95 -11.57 -0.33
CA LEU A 81 -13.43 -11.55 1.03
C LEU A 81 -14.49 -11.98 2.05
N GLU A 82 -15.74 -11.54 1.90
CA GLU A 82 -16.87 -11.96 2.74
C GLU A 82 -17.11 -13.47 2.64
N ALA A 83 -17.03 -14.04 1.44
CA ALA A 83 -17.12 -15.48 1.24
C ALA A 83 -15.95 -16.24 1.89
N ALA A 84 -14.74 -15.68 1.83
CA ALA A 84 -13.57 -16.26 2.50
C ALA A 84 -13.72 -16.21 4.03
N ILE A 85 -14.15 -15.07 4.58
CA ILE A 85 -14.43 -14.90 6.02
C ILE A 85 -15.48 -15.92 6.47
N SER A 86 -16.58 -16.05 5.73
CA SER A 86 -17.64 -17.00 6.05
C SER A 86 -17.13 -18.44 6.15
N ARG A 87 -16.20 -18.85 5.27
CA ARG A 87 -15.55 -20.17 5.33
C ARG A 87 -14.64 -20.29 6.55
N THR A 88 -13.83 -19.28 6.83
CA THR A 88 -12.97 -19.33 8.03
C THR A 88 -13.78 -19.36 9.32
N GLU A 89 -14.94 -18.70 9.36
CA GLU A 89 -15.86 -18.74 10.49
C GLU A 89 -16.51 -20.12 10.65
N THR A 90 -16.80 -20.82 9.55
CA THR A 90 -17.26 -22.22 9.63
C THR A 90 -16.17 -23.12 10.16
N ASP A 91 -14.95 -23.03 9.63
CA ASP A 91 -13.82 -23.85 10.07
C ASP A 91 -13.50 -23.62 11.56
N VAL A 92 -13.52 -22.35 12.01
CA VAL A 92 -13.31 -22.01 13.43
C VAL A 92 -14.42 -22.57 14.30
N ARG A 93 -15.68 -22.55 13.83
CA ARG A 93 -16.81 -23.12 14.59
C ARG A 93 -16.69 -24.64 14.69
N GLU A 94 -16.30 -25.31 13.62
CA GLU A 94 -16.05 -26.76 13.59
C GLU A 94 -14.88 -27.14 14.51
N CYS A 95 -13.75 -26.43 14.42
CA CYS A 95 -12.62 -26.66 15.32
C CYS A 95 -12.98 -26.42 16.80
N LYS A 96 -13.80 -25.40 17.11
CA LYS A 96 -14.29 -25.19 18.48
C LYS A 96 -15.18 -26.33 18.96
N ALA A 97 -16.08 -26.83 18.10
CA ALA A 97 -16.93 -27.97 18.44
C ALA A 97 -16.10 -29.25 18.68
N GLU A 98 -15.06 -29.48 17.89
CA GLU A 98 -14.17 -30.63 18.05
C GLU A 98 -13.29 -30.50 19.31
N LEU A 99 -12.82 -29.30 19.63
CA LEU A 99 -12.13 -29.01 20.90
C LEU A 99 -13.04 -29.32 22.10
N GLU A 100 -14.28 -28.84 22.10
CA GLU A 100 -15.24 -29.15 23.16
C GLU A 100 -15.57 -30.65 23.25
N ARG A 101 -15.51 -31.38 22.12
CA ARG A 101 -15.70 -32.84 22.10
C ARG A 101 -14.52 -33.57 22.74
N LEU A 102 -13.29 -33.14 22.46
CA LEU A 102 -12.07 -33.68 23.05
C LEU A 102 -11.97 -33.35 24.54
N ASP A 103 -12.32 -32.13 24.94
CA ASP A 103 -12.33 -31.68 26.34
C ASP A 103 -13.29 -32.53 27.19
N ARG A 104 -14.49 -32.87 26.65
CA ARG A 104 -15.42 -33.81 27.31
C ARG A 104 -15.02 -35.29 27.19
N GLY A 105 -14.12 -35.63 26.26
CA GLY A 105 -13.67 -37.01 26.02
C GLY A 105 -12.52 -37.43 26.93
N ASP A 106 -11.65 -36.50 27.32
CA ASP A 106 -10.53 -36.75 28.24
C ASP A 106 -11.02 -36.96 29.69
N ASP A 107 -12.14 -36.35 30.08
CA ASP A 107 -12.75 -36.55 31.41
C ASP A 107 -13.39 -37.96 31.58
N ALA A 108 -13.57 -38.72 30.50
CA ALA A 108 -14.16 -40.07 30.53
C ALA A 108 -13.11 -41.21 30.51
N ALA A 109 -11.83 -40.90 30.33
CA ALA A 109 -10.74 -41.88 30.30
C ALA A 109 -10.01 -42.04 31.66
N GLY A 110 -10.64 -41.60 32.75
CA GLY A 110 -10.00 -41.50 34.06
C GLY A 110 -10.86 -41.98 35.23
N VAL A 111 -11.53 -43.14 35.14
CA VAL A 111 -11.87 -44.00 36.30
C VAL A 111 -12.04 -45.46 35.83
N ASP A 112 -10.97 -46.23 35.87
CA ASP A 112 -11.04 -47.63 36.31
C ASP A 112 -9.72 -47.95 37.02
N ASP A 113 -9.72 -47.67 38.32
CA ASP A 113 -8.70 -48.09 39.28
C ASP A 113 -8.72 -49.63 39.37
N GLY A 114 -8.06 -50.29 38.43
CA GLY A 114 -7.80 -51.73 38.44
C GLY A 114 -6.31 -51.98 38.54
N GLU A 115 -5.87 -52.39 39.73
CA GLU A 115 -4.51 -52.76 40.11
C GLU A 115 -3.75 -53.55 39.03
N GLY A 116 -2.49 -53.16 38.79
CA GLY A 116 -1.56 -53.87 37.92
C GLY A 116 -0.16 -53.27 38.02
N GLU A 117 0.57 -53.70 39.03
CA GLU A 117 2.03 -53.61 39.09
C GLU A 117 2.64 -54.27 37.85
N ASP A 118 3.64 -53.62 37.24
CA ASP A 118 4.92 -54.21 36.83
C ASP A 118 5.56 -53.41 35.68
N ASP A 119 6.71 -52.83 36.00
CA ASP A 119 7.90 -52.59 35.19
C ASP A 119 7.78 -52.72 33.66
N GLU A 120 8.05 -51.62 32.94
CA GLU A 120 8.93 -51.67 31.76
C GLU A 120 9.44 -50.26 31.38
N GLU A 121 10.74 -50.05 31.63
CA GLU A 121 11.56 -49.02 31.00
C GLU A 121 11.57 -49.23 29.48
N GLY A 122 11.11 -48.25 28.68
CA GLY A 122 11.27 -48.33 27.23
C GLY A 122 10.63 -47.19 26.44
N GLU A 123 11.46 -46.27 25.95
CA GLU A 123 11.22 -45.56 24.68
C GLU A 123 10.06 -44.54 24.57
N ALA A 124 9.96 -43.55 25.46
CA ALA A 124 8.99 -42.43 25.30
C ALA A 124 9.60 -41.04 25.02
N TRP A 125 10.85 -40.97 24.53
CA TRP A 125 11.52 -39.69 24.22
C TRP A 125 11.65 -39.37 22.71
N GLY A 126 11.26 -40.28 21.81
CA GLY A 126 11.38 -40.08 20.35
C GLY A 126 10.20 -39.33 19.71
N GLU A 127 8.96 -39.73 20.00
CA GLU A 127 7.81 -39.31 19.18
C GLU A 127 7.35 -37.86 19.38
N LYS A 128 7.39 -37.32 20.61
CA LYS A 128 6.93 -35.95 20.89
C LYS A 128 7.88 -34.85 20.36
N ALA A 129 9.14 -35.19 20.10
CA ALA A 129 10.10 -34.26 19.48
C ALA A 129 9.96 -34.26 17.94
N LEU A 130 9.76 -35.42 17.34
CA LEU A 130 9.55 -35.58 15.89
C LEU A 130 8.31 -34.87 15.38
N GLY A 131 7.21 -34.86 16.16
CA GLY A 131 5.96 -34.19 15.80
C GLY A 131 6.07 -32.67 15.66
N ARG A 132 6.86 -32.00 16.52
CA ARG A 132 7.04 -30.54 16.46
C ARG A 132 7.89 -30.12 15.25
N HIS A 133 8.93 -30.88 14.93
CA HIS A 133 9.75 -30.62 13.76
C HIS A 133 9.01 -30.88 12.45
N THR A 134 8.21 -31.95 12.37
CA THR A 134 7.36 -32.22 11.21
C THR A 134 6.27 -31.18 11.03
N LEU A 135 5.62 -30.73 12.11
CA LEU A 135 4.65 -29.64 12.06
C LEU A 135 5.29 -28.33 11.56
N ALA A 136 6.45 -27.96 12.11
CA ALA A 136 7.19 -26.79 11.65
C ALA A 136 7.57 -26.89 10.17
N LEU A 137 8.10 -28.04 9.72
CA LEU A 137 8.39 -28.33 8.31
C LEU A 137 7.17 -28.18 7.41
N THR A 138 5.99 -28.57 7.90
CA THR A 138 4.73 -28.47 7.16
C THR A 138 4.29 -27.01 7.02
N MET A 139 4.39 -26.22 8.09
CA MET A 139 4.11 -24.78 8.06
C MET A 139 5.10 -24.02 7.16
N PHE A 140 6.40 -24.33 7.23
CA PHE A 140 7.41 -23.72 6.35
C PHE A 140 7.12 -23.99 4.87
N ARG A 141 6.73 -25.22 4.51
CA ARG A 141 6.33 -25.56 3.14
C ARG A 141 5.09 -24.80 2.67
N GLN A 142 4.09 -24.64 3.55
CA GLN A 142 2.88 -23.86 3.24
C GLN A 142 3.20 -22.37 3.00
N LEU A 143 4.19 -21.83 3.70
CA LEU A 143 4.68 -20.46 3.50
C LEU A 143 5.64 -20.30 2.31
N GLY A 144 5.78 -21.34 1.48
CA GLY A 144 6.62 -21.31 0.27
C GLY A 144 8.11 -21.49 0.53
N PHE A 145 8.50 -21.93 1.73
CA PHE A 145 9.89 -22.19 2.10
C PHE A 145 10.28 -23.65 1.83
N GLN A 146 11.26 -23.86 0.94
CA GLN A 146 11.80 -25.19 0.64
C GLN A 146 13.25 -25.28 1.13
N PRO A 147 13.54 -26.11 2.16
CA PRO A 147 14.91 -26.34 2.60
C PRO A 147 15.67 -27.17 1.56
N LEU A 148 16.84 -26.71 1.13
CA LEU A 148 17.82 -27.54 0.44
C LEU A 148 18.74 -28.18 1.48
N LEU A 149 18.74 -29.50 1.51
CA LEU A 149 19.75 -30.28 2.21
C LEU A 149 20.99 -30.29 1.31
N SER A 150 22.10 -29.73 1.80
CA SER A 150 23.36 -29.79 1.09
C SER A 150 23.84 -31.23 1.15
N SER A 151 23.74 -31.96 0.04
CA SER A 151 24.34 -33.28 -0.12
C SER A 151 25.86 -33.15 -0.21
N SER A 152 26.50 -32.76 0.90
CA SER A 152 27.93 -32.92 1.08
C SER A 152 28.16 -34.32 1.61
N SER A 153 28.41 -35.24 0.69
CA SER A 153 28.99 -36.55 0.96
C SER A 153 30.26 -36.40 1.80
N SER A 154 30.18 -36.61 3.11
CA SER A 154 31.24 -37.21 3.93
C SER A 154 30.84 -37.21 5.41
N SER A 155 30.51 -38.41 5.89
CA SER A 155 30.81 -38.92 7.24
C SER A 155 31.04 -37.87 8.35
N SER A 156 29.97 -37.42 9.02
CA SER A 156 30.01 -37.17 10.46
C SER A 156 28.57 -37.08 10.99
N SER A 157 28.38 -37.55 12.22
CA SER A 157 27.12 -37.82 12.92
C SER A 157 26.31 -36.58 13.34
N ALA A 158 26.22 -35.55 12.50
CA ALA A 158 25.38 -34.39 12.73
C ALA A 158 24.16 -34.42 11.80
N PRO A 159 22.93 -34.18 12.29
CA PRO A 159 21.74 -34.15 11.45
C PRO A 159 21.88 -33.03 10.41
N ASP A 160 21.57 -33.38 9.15
CA ASP A 160 21.71 -32.55 7.96
C ASP A 160 21.39 -31.07 8.21
N ALA A 161 22.43 -30.23 8.25
CA ALA A 161 22.28 -28.80 8.43
C ALA A 161 21.71 -28.18 7.14
N ILE A 162 20.55 -27.52 7.25
CA ILE A 162 19.92 -26.79 6.15
C ILE A 162 20.84 -25.64 5.74
N SER A 163 21.47 -25.73 4.56
CA SER A 163 22.44 -24.72 4.10
C SER A 163 21.77 -23.54 3.41
N THR A 164 20.64 -23.79 2.73
CA THR A 164 19.94 -22.79 1.93
C THR A 164 18.43 -22.98 1.98
N LEU A 165 17.71 -21.86 2.10
CA LEU A 165 16.27 -21.83 2.25
C LEU A 165 15.69 -20.97 1.11
N PHE A 166 14.87 -21.58 0.25
CA PHE A 166 14.25 -20.89 -0.87
C PHE A 166 12.86 -20.42 -0.49
N ALA A 167 12.56 -19.14 -0.69
CA ALA A 167 11.19 -18.60 -0.59
C ALA A 167 10.58 -18.44 -1.99
N ARG A 168 9.39 -19.00 -2.21
CA ARG A 168 8.58 -18.75 -3.41
C ARG A 168 7.47 -17.78 -3.05
N SER A 169 7.43 -16.61 -3.69
CA SER A 169 6.27 -15.72 -3.60
C SER A 169 5.24 -16.08 -4.68
N ASP A 170 3.99 -16.29 -4.27
CA ASP A 170 2.86 -16.56 -5.19
C ASP A 170 2.58 -15.37 -6.12
N ALA A 171 2.99 -14.15 -5.73
CA ALA A 171 2.75 -12.94 -6.51
C ALA A 171 3.70 -12.74 -7.70
N LYS A 172 4.94 -13.26 -7.67
CA LYS A 172 5.97 -12.87 -8.65
C LYS A 172 6.82 -14.01 -9.22
N GLY A 173 6.61 -15.27 -8.82
CA GLY A 173 7.34 -16.43 -9.35
C GLY A 173 8.88 -16.34 -9.19
N LYS A 174 9.34 -15.42 -8.35
CA LYS A 174 10.76 -15.15 -8.09
C LYS A 174 11.19 -16.01 -6.90
N VAL A 175 12.30 -16.70 -7.09
CA VAL A 175 12.92 -17.55 -6.08
C VAL A 175 14.11 -16.79 -5.50
N THR A 176 14.08 -16.49 -4.21
CA THR A 176 15.19 -15.82 -3.51
C THR A 176 15.90 -16.82 -2.60
N PRO A 177 17.19 -17.14 -2.84
CA PRO A 177 17.95 -18.03 -1.96
C PRO A 177 18.42 -17.27 -0.71
N PHE A 178 18.16 -17.84 0.47
CA PHE A 178 18.75 -17.40 1.74
C PHE A 178 19.81 -18.40 2.20
N LYS A 179 21.06 -17.96 2.40
CA LYS A 179 22.10 -18.77 3.06
C LYS A 179 21.88 -18.74 4.57
N VAL A 180 21.67 -19.91 5.16
CA VAL A 180 21.56 -20.04 6.61
C VAL A 180 22.94 -20.48 7.12
N GLY A 181 23.66 -19.58 7.81
CA GLY A 181 24.95 -19.90 8.45
C GLY A 181 26.11 -18.94 8.18
N GLU A 182 25.95 -17.89 7.39
CA GLU A 182 27.03 -16.93 7.14
C GLU A 182 27.09 -15.91 8.29
N LYS A 183 27.87 -16.21 9.34
CA LYS A 183 28.41 -15.17 10.22
C LYS A 183 29.31 -14.27 9.36
N GLY A 184 28.77 -13.11 8.99
CA GLY A 184 29.46 -11.87 8.62
C GLY A 184 30.69 -12.04 7.71
N GLY A 185 30.48 -11.91 6.40
CA GLY A 185 31.58 -12.06 5.45
C GLY A 185 31.39 -11.42 4.08
N ALA A 186 30.69 -10.30 3.95
CA ALA A 186 30.96 -9.29 2.90
C ALA A 186 30.03 -8.07 3.03
N ALA A 187 30.66 -6.90 3.18
CA ALA A 187 30.13 -5.54 2.96
C ALA A 187 28.85 -5.14 3.73
N GLY A 188 29.03 -4.70 4.98
CA GLY A 188 28.17 -3.69 5.60
C GLY A 188 26.85 -4.16 6.25
N SER A 189 26.59 -5.45 6.40
CA SER A 189 25.39 -5.91 7.12
C SER A 189 25.64 -5.95 8.64
N ARG A 190 25.11 -4.95 9.33
CA ARG A 190 24.86 -5.03 10.79
C ARG A 190 23.95 -6.23 11.04
N GLY A 191 24.32 -7.11 11.97
CA GLY A 191 23.50 -8.29 12.27
C GLY A 191 22.12 -7.88 12.79
N TRP A 192 21.10 -8.72 12.59
CA TRP A 192 19.73 -8.44 13.08
C TRP A 192 19.69 -8.05 14.57
N ALA A 193 20.56 -8.63 15.39
CA ALA A 193 20.71 -8.32 16.81
C ALA A 193 21.33 -6.94 17.09
N GLU A 194 22.11 -6.39 16.16
CA GLU A 194 22.81 -5.12 16.25
C GLU A 194 22.03 -3.94 15.64
N MET A 195 20.92 -4.23 14.96
CA MET A 195 19.99 -3.24 14.44
C MET A 195 19.18 -2.61 15.57
N SER A 196 18.94 -1.31 15.48
CA SER A 196 17.96 -0.63 16.31
C SER A 196 16.54 -1.11 15.99
N ASP A 197 15.61 -1.00 16.94
CA ASP A 197 14.21 -1.40 16.71
C ASP A 197 13.55 -0.63 15.56
N ALA A 198 13.99 0.62 15.35
CA ALA A 198 13.57 1.43 14.21
C ALA A 198 14.02 0.80 12.88
N GLU A 199 15.30 0.41 12.76
CA GLU A 199 15.83 -0.24 11.55
C GLU A 199 15.17 -1.60 11.28
N ARG A 200 14.90 -2.38 12.34
CA ARG A 200 14.14 -3.64 12.23
C ARG A 200 12.72 -3.38 11.71
N ALA A 201 12.04 -2.35 12.21
CA ALA A 201 10.69 -2.00 11.77
C ALA A 201 10.66 -1.55 10.30
N THR A 202 11.61 -0.72 9.86
CA THR A 202 11.69 -0.32 8.43
C THR A 202 11.97 -1.50 7.52
N MET A 203 12.81 -2.45 7.95
CA MET A 203 13.11 -3.64 7.17
C MET A 203 11.91 -4.58 7.10
N VAL A 204 11.17 -4.77 8.19
CA VAL A 204 9.92 -5.54 8.21
C VAL A 204 8.86 -4.90 7.32
N ASN A 205 8.70 -3.58 7.36
CA ASN A 205 7.79 -2.87 6.47
C ASN A 205 8.20 -3.00 5.01
N ALA A 206 9.49 -2.89 4.69
CA ALA A 206 9.99 -3.09 3.33
C ALA A 206 9.82 -4.55 2.86
N MET A 207 9.91 -5.53 3.76
CA MET A 207 9.59 -6.93 3.45
C MET A 207 8.10 -7.13 3.20
N TRP A 208 7.24 -6.46 3.96
CA TRP A 208 5.78 -6.51 3.78
C TRP A 208 5.35 -5.86 2.47
N ASP A 209 5.90 -4.68 2.15
CA ASP A 209 5.68 -3.98 0.87
C ASP A 209 6.20 -4.78 -0.34
N ALA A 210 7.20 -5.64 -0.15
CA ALA A 210 7.71 -6.51 -1.22
C ALA A 210 6.83 -7.76 -1.46
N VAL A 211 6.01 -8.13 -0.47
CA VAL A 211 5.07 -9.26 -0.52
C VAL A 211 3.77 -8.87 -1.23
N GLU A 212 3.37 -7.60 -1.22
CA GLU A 212 2.28 -7.05 -2.05
C GLU A 212 2.68 -6.86 -3.54
#